data_AF-A0A538DER5-F1
#
_entry.id   AF-A0A538DER5-F1
#
_cell.length_a   1.000
_cell.length_b   1.000
_cell.length_c   1.000
_cell.angle_alpha   90.00
_cell.angle_beta   90.00
_cell.angle_gamma   90.00
#
_symmetry.space_group_name_H-M   'P 1'
#
loop_
_entity.id
_entity.type
_entity.pdbx_description
1 polymer ?
#
loop_
_entity_poly.entity_id
_entity_poly.type
_entity_poly.pdbx_seq_one_letter_code
_entity_poly.pdbx_strand_id
1 'polypeptide(L)'
;MWRRLIVPRTFHLGELHQVIQSAFGWWDYHLHEFQIGGLSFSDPDLVQSEFEGDPRVYDEREVQLLDFSRGEDINFVYVYDFGDDWHHLVEFEQLLVMEPAPRVARCVDGARARPPEDVGGPGKCSAPR
;
A
#
# COMPACT_ATOMS: atom_id res chain seq x y z
N MET A 1 8.33 -5.05 -10.07
CA MET A 1 8.74 -3.63 -10.01
C MET A 1 8.80 -3.25 -8.54
N TRP A 2 9.65 -2.31 -8.12
CA TRP A 2 9.73 -1.95 -6.70
C TRP A 2 10.05 -0.48 -6.49
N ARG A 3 9.69 0.01 -5.29
CA ARG A 3 9.98 1.35 -4.78
C ARG A 3 10.43 1.21 -3.33
N ARG A 4 11.48 1.92 -2.95
CA ARG A 4 11.93 2.04 -1.57
C ARG A 4 11.56 3.41 -1.07
N LEU A 5 10.77 3.43 0.00
CA LEU A 5 10.09 4.61 0.50
C LEU A 5 10.52 4.87 1.94
N ILE A 6 10.73 6.14 2.28
CA ILE A 6 10.77 6.61 3.67
C ILE A 6 9.41 7.24 3.93
N VAL A 7 8.68 6.72 4.93
CA VAL A 7 7.36 7.20 5.32
C VAL A 7 7.35 7.57 6.81
N PRO A 8 6.61 8.61 7.23
CA PRO A 8 6.39 8.86 8.65
C PRO A 8 5.61 7.71 9.27
N ARG A 9 6.07 7.18 10.41
CA ARG A 9 5.38 6.08 11.12
C ARG A 9 3.98 6.46 11.66
N THR A 10 3.69 7.75 11.71
CA THR A 10 2.40 8.30 12.14
C THR A 10 1.37 8.31 11.03
N PHE A 11 1.75 7.94 9.80
CA PHE A 11 0.80 7.81 8.71
C PHE A 11 -0.18 6.68 8.99
N HIS A 12 -1.44 6.94 8.67
CA HIS A 12 -2.47 5.92 8.59
C HIS A 12 -2.29 5.07 7.33
N LEU A 13 -2.95 3.92 7.26
CA LEU A 13 -2.91 3.06 6.08
C LEU A 13 -3.46 3.76 4.83
N GLY A 14 -4.51 4.59 4.96
CA GLY A 14 -4.99 5.42 3.84
C GLY A 14 -3.95 6.42 3.33
N GLU A 15 -3.15 7.01 4.22
CA GLU A 15 -2.03 7.89 3.81
C GLU A 15 -0.92 7.08 3.12
N LEU A 16 -0.63 5.87 3.59
CA LEU A 16 0.30 4.96 2.92
C LEU A 16 -0.20 4.58 1.52
N HIS A 17 -1.48 4.31 1.35
CA HIS A 17 -2.09 4.01 0.06
C HIS A 17 -1.82 5.15 -0.95
N GLN A 18 -2.06 6.40 -0.56
CA GLN A 18 -1.77 7.57 -1.41
C GLN A 18 -0.27 7.69 -1.78
N VAL A 19 0.62 7.31 -0.86
CA VAL A 19 2.07 7.24 -1.12
C VAL A 19 2.40 6.15 -2.14
N ILE A 20 1.78 4.97 -2.05
CA ILE A 20 1.95 3.87 -3.01
C ILE A 20 1.45 4.31 -4.39
N GLN A 21 0.22 4.82 -4.49
CA GLN A 21 -0.37 5.35 -5.72
C GLN A 21 0.60 6.36 -6.39
N SER A 22 1.11 7.31 -5.63
CA SER A 22 2.07 8.31 -6.11
C SER A 22 3.42 7.70 -6.57
N ALA A 23 3.93 6.71 -5.83
CA ALA A 23 5.22 6.07 -6.14
C ALA A 23 5.16 5.21 -7.41
N PHE A 24 4.00 4.62 -7.68
CA PHE A 24 3.74 3.81 -8.86
C PHE A 24 3.16 4.61 -10.04
N GLY A 25 2.60 5.80 -9.77
CA GLY A 25 2.01 6.69 -10.77
C GLY A 25 0.61 6.25 -11.21
N TRP A 26 -0.12 5.59 -10.31
CA TRP A 26 -1.51 5.19 -10.48
C TRP A 26 -2.47 6.31 -10.08
N TRP A 27 -3.72 6.23 -10.55
CA TRP A 27 -4.67 7.34 -10.46
C TRP A 27 -5.77 7.12 -9.42
N ASP A 28 -5.65 6.07 -8.60
CA ASP A 28 -6.54 5.79 -7.48
C ASP A 28 -8.01 5.62 -7.92
N TYR A 29 -8.22 4.85 -9.00
CA TYR A 29 -9.55 4.60 -9.57
C TYR A 29 -10.19 3.31 -9.12
N HIS A 30 -9.41 2.42 -8.51
CA HIS A 30 -9.86 1.09 -8.16
C HIS A 30 -9.80 0.86 -6.65
N LEU A 31 -10.58 -0.11 -6.19
CA LEU A 31 -10.56 -0.54 -4.79
C LEU A 31 -9.19 -1.06 -4.38
N HIS A 32 -8.90 -0.91 -3.08
CA HIS A 32 -7.70 -1.45 -2.46
C HIS A 32 -7.98 -2.03 -1.08
N GLU A 33 -7.04 -2.86 -0.64
CA GLU A 33 -6.98 -3.31 0.74
C GLU A 33 -5.53 -3.55 1.20
N PHE A 34 -5.34 -3.47 2.50
CA PHE A 34 -4.13 -3.96 3.17
C PHE A 34 -4.47 -5.25 3.92
N GLN A 35 -3.70 -6.30 3.67
CA GLN A 35 -3.82 -7.57 4.36
C GLN A 35 -2.67 -7.72 5.37
N ILE A 36 -2.96 -7.51 6.65
CA ILE A 36 -1.96 -7.48 7.73
C ILE A 36 -2.38 -8.44 8.83
N GLY A 37 -1.56 -9.44 9.14
CA GLY A 37 -1.83 -10.39 10.23
C GLY A 37 -3.13 -11.19 10.10
N GLY A 38 -3.65 -11.36 8.88
CA GLY A 38 -4.93 -12.04 8.61
C GLY A 38 -6.17 -11.15 8.75
N LEU A 39 -5.98 -9.84 8.92
CA LEU A 39 -7.03 -8.82 8.90
C LEU A 39 -6.95 -8.01 7.61
N SER A 40 -8.08 -7.51 7.13
CA SER A 40 -8.16 -6.60 5.99
C SER A 40 -8.44 -5.18 6.46
N PHE A 41 -7.76 -4.20 5.86
CA PHE A 41 -7.97 -2.78 6.12
C PHE A 41 -8.23 -2.06 4.79
N SER A 42 -9.33 -1.32 4.71
CA SER A 42 -9.77 -0.61 3.51
C SER A 42 -10.52 0.67 3.87
N ASP A 43 -10.77 1.54 2.88
CA ASP A 43 -11.67 2.68 3.05
C ASP A 43 -13.13 2.19 3.11
N PRO A 44 -13.83 2.32 4.26
CA PRO A 44 -15.20 1.84 4.43
C PRO A 44 -16.21 2.55 3.52
N ASP A 45 -15.90 3.73 3.00
CA ASP A 45 -16.77 4.45 2.07
C ASP A 45 -16.74 3.81 0.68
N LEU A 46 -15.65 3.11 0.33
CA LEU A 46 -15.47 2.42 -0.95
C LEU A 46 -15.95 0.97 -0.91
N VAL A 47 -15.83 0.30 0.24
CA VAL A 47 -16.15 -1.14 0.38
C VAL A 47 -17.52 -1.40 1.03
N GLN A 48 -18.29 -0.34 1.29
CA GLN A 48 -19.51 -0.37 2.11
C GLN A 48 -20.54 -1.42 1.67
N SER A 49 -20.70 -1.68 0.38
CA SER A 49 -21.66 -2.67 -0.13
C SER A 49 -21.12 -4.09 -0.24
N GLU A 50 -19.80 -4.26 -0.38
CA GLU A 50 -19.20 -5.58 -0.62
C GLU A 50 -18.88 -6.32 0.68
N PHE A 51 -18.59 -5.59 1.75
CA PHE A 51 -18.12 -6.17 3.03
C PHE A 51 -18.92 -5.68 4.24
N GLU A 52 -20.13 -5.15 4.04
CA GLU A 52 -21.00 -4.69 5.13
C GLU A 52 -21.18 -5.77 6.21
N GLY A 53 -20.64 -5.53 7.40
CA GLY A 53 -20.75 -6.45 8.55
C GLY A 53 -19.73 -7.59 8.61
N ASP A 54 -18.70 -7.63 7.75
CA ASP A 54 -17.57 -8.57 7.97
C ASP A 54 -16.70 -8.08 9.14
N PRO A 55 -16.58 -8.84 10.24
CA PRO A 55 -15.78 -8.44 11.40
C PRO A 55 -14.27 -8.40 11.14
N ARG A 56 -13.82 -8.80 9.94
CA ARG A 56 -12.40 -8.84 9.55
C ARG A 56 -11.96 -7.63 8.73
N VAL A 57 -12.87 -6.72 8.39
CA VAL A 57 -12.58 -5.48 7.66
C VAL A 57 -12.56 -4.30 8.62
N TYR A 58 -11.44 -3.58 8.64
CA TYR A 58 -11.19 -2.44 9.51
C TYR A 58 -10.99 -1.16 8.68
N ASP A 59 -11.34 -0.01 9.28
CA ASP A 59 -11.15 1.31 8.65
C ASP A 59 -9.66 1.66 8.60
N GLU A 60 -9.12 1.81 7.39
CA GLU A 60 -7.71 2.14 7.16
C GLU A 60 -7.31 3.54 7.69
N ARG A 61 -8.28 4.41 7.93
CA ARG A 61 -8.09 5.79 8.41
C ARG A 61 -7.86 5.84 9.91
N GLU A 62 -8.17 4.76 10.62
CA GLU A 62 -8.05 4.66 12.09
C GLU A 62 -6.79 3.90 12.52
N VAL A 63 -6.02 3.33 11.58
CA VAL A 63 -4.86 2.47 11.87
C VAL A 63 -3.58 3.10 11.33
N GLN A 64 -2.61 3.31 12.22
CA GLN A 64 -1.32 3.90 11.92
C GLN A 64 -0.22 2.85 11.73
N LEU A 65 0.81 3.19 10.96
CA LEU A 65 1.99 2.32 10.82
C LEU A 65 2.69 2.04 12.16
N LEU A 66 2.55 2.93 13.14
CA LEU A 66 3.11 2.73 14.48
C LEU A 66 2.35 1.72 15.33
N ASP A 67 1.11 1.37 14.97
CA ASP A 67 0.30 0.39 15.70
C ASP A 67 0.83 -1.04 15.50
N PHE A 68 1.60 -1.26 14.43
CA PHE A 68 2.31 -2.51 14.20
C PHE A 68 3.62 -2.50 15.02
N SER A 69 3.53 -3.02 16.24
CA SER A 69 4.58 -2.95 17.25
C SER A 69 5.76 -3.88 16.91
N ARG A 70 6.87 -3.28 16.44
CA ARG A 70 8.17 -3.84 16.05
C ARG A 70 8.27 -4.04 14.55
N GLY A 71 9.13 -3.25 13.93
CA GLY A 71 9.35 -3.20 12.48
C GLY A 71 9.59 -4.55 11.79
N GLU A 72 9.95 -5.61 12.53
CA GLU A 72 10.14 -6.96 11.99
C GLU A 72 8.82 -7.65 11.60
N ASP A 73 7.67 -7.20 12.12
CA ASP A 73 6.35 -7.80 11.88
C ASP A 73 5.51 -7.04 10.81
N ILE A 74 6.08 -6.01 10.18
CA ILE A 74 5.37 -5.14 9.23
C ILE A 74 5.59 -5.59 7.77
N ASN A 75 5.54 -6.90 7.54
CA ASN A 75 5.47 -7.42 6.18
C ASN A 75 4.02 -7.75 5.88
N PHE A 76 3.46 -7.07 4.90
CA PHE A 76 2.06 -7.21 4.55
C PHE A 76 1.83 -7.07 3.05
N VAL A 77 0.63 -7.44 2.61
CA VAL A 77 0.23 -7.32 1.21
C VAL A 77 -0.68 -6.10 1.06
N TYR A 78 -0.37 -5.26 0.09
CA TYR A 78 -1.25 -4.23 -0.43
C TYR A 78 -1.84 -4.73 -1.75
N VAL A 79 -3.16 -4.84 -1.81
CA VAL A 79 -3.90 -5.24 -3.01
C VAL A 79 -4.52 -3.99 -3.62
N TYR A 80 -4.33 -3.81 -4.93
CA TYR A 80 -4.95 -2.73 -5.69
C TYR A 80 -5.64 -3.30 -6.93
N ASP A 81 -6.81 -2.74 -7.25
CA ASP A 81 -7.67 -3.19 -8.34
C ASP A 81 -8.05 -4.66 -8.24
N PHE A 82 -9.20 -4.94 -7.61
CA PHE A 82 -9.70 -6.32 -7.45
C PHE A 82 -10.07 -6.99 -8.78
N GLY A 83 -10.13 -6.24 -9.89
CA GLY A 83 -10.28 -6.80 -11.23
C GLY A 83 -8.96 -7.35 -11.79
N ASP A 84 -7.91 -6.53 -11.76
CA ASP A 84 -6.57 -6.89 -12.26
C ASP A 84 -5.67 -7.62 -11.23
N ASP A 85 -6.06 -7.58 -9.96
CA ASP A 85 -5.46 -8.26 -8.82
C ASP A 85 -3.97 -7.93 -8.62
N TRP A 86 -3.64 -6.63 -8.52
CA TRP A 86 -2.26 -6.19 -8.29
C TRP A 86 -1.85 -6.38 -6.83
N HIS A 87 -0.92 -7.29 -6.59
CA HIS A 87 -0.40 -7.57 -5.25
C HIS A 87 0.98 -6.97 -5.06
N HIS A 88 1.10 -6.08 -4.09
CA HIS A 88 2.35 -5.50 -3.64
C HIS A 88 2.72 -6.04 -2.27
N LEU A 89 3.81 -6.79 -2.20
CA LEU A 89 4.46 -7.07 -0.92
C LEU A 89 5.11 -5.77 -0.41
N VAL A 90 4.68 -5.33 0.76
CA VAL A 90 5.28 -4.21 1.49
C VAL A 90 6.18 -4.80 2.55
N GLU A 91 7.47 -4.53 2.44
CA GLU A 91 8.48 -5.03 3.35
C GLU A 91 9.03 -3.87 4.19
N PHE A 92 9.01 -4.04 5.51
CA PHE A 92 9.72 -3.12 6.39
C PHE A 92 11.20 -3.47 6.41
N GLU A 93 12.03 -2.47 6.15
CA GLU A 93 13.48 -2.67 6.16
C GLU A 93 14.14 -2.20 7.46
N GLN A 94 13.83 -0.99 7.92
CA GLN A 94 14.46 -0.40 9.11
C GLN A 94 13.72 0.83 9.62
N LEU A 95 13.87 1.11 10.92
CA LEU A 95 13.42 2.35 11.54
C LEU A 95 14.53 3.39 11.47
N LEU A 96 14.24 4.55 10.87
CA LEU A 96 15.17 5.67 10.81
C LEU A 96 14.80 6.72 11.86
N VAL A 97 15.77 7.15 12.67
CA VAL A 97 15.64 8.31 13.55
C VAL A 97 16.16 9.53 12.78
N MET A 98 15.27 10.47 12.50
CA MET A 98 15.57 11.67 11.72
C MET A 98 15.18 12.92 12.51
N GLU A 99 16.05 13.93 12.49
CA GLU A 99 15.81 15.22 13.14
C GLU A 99 15.95 16.36 12.10
N PRO A 100 14.87 17.09 11.76
CA PRO A 100 13.49 16.88 12.24
C PRO A 100 12.88 15.60 11.66
N ALA A 101 11.89 15.04 12.37
CA ALA A 101 11.11 13.90 11.86
C ALA A 101 10.43 14.26 10.52
N PRO A 102 10.43 13.35 9.53
CA PRO A 102 9.81 13.61 8.23
C PRO A 102 8.31 13.81 8.40
N ARG A 103 7.76 14.81 7.73
CA ARG A 103 6.31 15.06 7.65
C ARG A 103 5.68 14.53 6.34
N VAL A 104 6.52 14.16 5.38
CA VAL A 104 6.12 13.71 4.05
C VAL A 104 6.87 12.45 3.69
N ALA A 105 6.27 11.63 2.83
CA ALA A 105 6.93 10.47 2.27
C ALA A 105 7.98 10.86 1.22
N ARG A 106 9.02 10.04 1.07
CA ARG A 106 10.05 10.20 0.05
C ARG A 106 10.39 8.86 -0.60
N CYS A 107 10.37 8.81 -1.93
CA CYS A 107 10.97 7.70 -2.66
C CYS A 107 12.49 7.89 -2.73
N VAL A 108 13.25 6.91 -2.23
CA VAL A 108 14.71 6.96 -2.16
C VAL A 108 15.40 6.04 -3.15
N ASP A 109 14.70 5.01 -3.64
CA ASP A 109 15.22 4.10 -4.66
C ASP A 109 14.07 3.36 -5.37
N GLY A 110 14.35 2.69 -6.49
CA GLY A 110 13.37 1.92 -7.23
C GLY A 110 13.92 1.29 -8.51
N ALA A 111 13.29 0.20 -8.97
CA ALA A 111 13.64 -0.42 -10.25
C ALA A 111 12.45 -0.92 -11.06
N ARG A 112 12.72 -1.05 -12.37
CA ARG A 112 11.82 -1.42 -13.48
C ARG A 112 10.79 -0.32 -13.82
N ALA A 113 10.60 -0.14 -15.12
CA ALA A 113 9.57 0.76 -15.67
C ALA A 113 8.18 0.26 -15.29
N ARG A 114 7.25 1.22 -15.22
CA ARG A 114 5.87 1.04 -14.76
C ARG A 114 5.09 0.27 -15.84
N PRO A 115 4.32 -0.76 -15.49
CA PRO A 115 3.12 -1.10 -16.24
C PRO A 115 2.20 0.14 -16.21
N PRO A 116 1.70 0.64 -17.35
CA PRO A 116 0.55 1.56 -17.35
C PRO A 116 -0.63 0.96 -16.56
N GLU A 117 -1.52 1.80 -16.05
CA GLU A 117 -2.83 1.37 -15.53
C GLU A 117 -3.63 0.66 -16.65
N ASP A 118 -4.54 -0.26 -16.30
CA ASP A 118 -5.36 -1.05 -17.24
C ASP A 118 -4.63 -2.00 -18.20
N VAL A 119 -3.48 -2.56 -17.81
CA VAL A 119 -2.74 -3.55 -18.64
C VAL A 119 -3.06 -5.01 -18.33
N GLY A 120 -3.96 -5.31 -17.40
CA GLY A 120 -4.48 -6.67 -17.18
C GLY A 120 -3.57 -7.55 -16.33
N GLY A 121 -2.98 -6.99 -15.27
CA GLY A 121 -2.14 -7.71 -14.30
C GLY A 121 -0.74 -8.12 -14.79
N PRO A 122 0.08 -8.76 -13.92
CA PRO A 122 1.48 -9.11 -14.19
C PRO A 122 1.69 -10.08 -15.37
N GLY A 123 0.64 -10.78 -15.80
CA GLY A 123 0.69 -11.78 -16.87
C GLY A 123 0.68 -11.21 -18.29
N LYS A 124 0.38 -9.91 -18.48
CA LYS A 124 0.17 -9.33 -19.81
C LYS A 124 1.19 -8.23 -20.18
N CYS A 125 1.97 -7.73 -19.23
CA CYS A 125 3.09 -6.84 -19.52
C CYS A 125 4.35 -7.63 -19.93
N SER A 126 4.43 -8.00 -21.20
CA SER A 126 5.74 -8.33 -21.80
C SER A 126 6.46 -7.04 -22.20
N ALA A 127 7.61 -6.76 -21.60
CA ALA A 127 8.47 -5.67 -22.04
C ALA A 127 8.99 -5.97 -23.46
N PRO A 128 9.07 -4.99 -24.37
CA PRO A 128 9.89 -5.17 -25.57
C PRO A 128 11.35 -5.35 -25.15
N ARG A 129 12.01 -6.31 -25.81
CA ARG A 129 13.42 -6.70 -25.56
C ARG A 129 14.38 -5.55 -25.76
#